data_AF-A0A1R1PHS1-F1
#
_entry.id   AF-A0A1R1PHS1-F1
#
_cell.length_a   1.000
_cell.length_b   1.000
_cell.length_c   1.000
_cell.angle_alpha   90.00
_cell.angle_beta   90.00
_cell.angle_gamma   90.00
#
_symmetry.space_group_name_H-M   'P 1'
#
loop_
_entity.id
_entity.type
_entity.pdbx_description
1 polymer ?
#
loop_
_entity_poly.entity_id
_entity_poly.type
_entity_poly.pdbx_seq_one_letter_code
_entity_poly.pdbx_strand_id
1 'polypeptide(L)' 'MYLYNVELQSATAVEHACVGHFRGRRTQELVLARNDRIELWEIETTTGKLVEIHSENVMGKIRSLITFRLTGGSKV' A
#
# COMPACT_ATOMS: atom_id res chain seq x y z
N MET A 1 9.72 4.41 -35.54
CA MET A 1 9.31 5.46 -34.58
C MET A 1 9.63 4.95 -33.19
N TYR A 2 10.35 5.70 -32.36
CA TYR A 2 10.76 5.29 -31.01
C TYR A 2 10.11 6.23 -29.99
N LEU A 3 9.38 5.68 -29.02
CA LEU A 3 8.73 6.42 -27.94
C LEU A 3 9.16 5.83 -26.59
N TYR A 4 9.19 6.68 -25.56
CA TYR A 4 9.45 6.29 -24.18
C TYR A 4 8.32 6.81 -23.28
N ASN A 5 7.70 5.90 -22.53
CA ASN A 5 6.61 6.23 -21.62
C ASN A 5 7.17 6.56 -20.23
N VAL A 6 6.65 7.62 -19.60
CA VAL A 6 6.99 8.02 -18.23
C VAL A 6 5.74 8.56 -17.54
N GLU A 7 5.53 8.14 -16.30
CA GLU A 7 4.42 8.59 -15.45
C GLU A 7 4.91 9.73 -14.55
N LEU A 8 4.29 10.91 -14.64
CA LEU A 8 4.64 12.07 -13.79
C LEU A 8 3.91 12.07 -12.45
N GLN A 9 2.66 11.60 -12.46
CA GLN A 9 1.83 11.47 -11.28
C GLN A 9 1.02 10.19 -11.41
N SER A 10 1.07 9.37 -10.37
CA SER A 10 0.34 8.12 -10.33
C SER A 10 -1.16 8.31 -10.07
N ALA A 11 -1.93 7.28 -10.43
CA ALA A 11 -3.36 7.23 -10.13
C ALA A 11 -3.60 7.43 -8.62
N THR A 12 -4.52 8.32 -8.27
CA THR A 12 -4.83 8.65 -6.87
C THR A 12 -6.12 8.01 -6.36
N ALA A 13 -6.94 7.41 -7.24
CA ALA A 13 -8.16 6.72 -6.84
C ALA A 13 -7.85 5.43 -6.06
N VAL A 14 -8.49 5.23 -4.91
CA VAL A 14 -8.36 3.99 -4.11
C VAL A 14 -9.48 3.04 -4.50
N GLU A 15 -9.14 1.89 -5.05
CA GLU A 15 -10.12 0.84 -5.37
C GLU A 15 -10.24 -0.20 -4.25
N HIS A 16 -9.14 -0.49 -3.56
CA HIS A 16 -9.11 -1.42 -2.43
C HIS A 16 -8.19 -0.89 -1.34
N ALA A 17 -8.55 -1.18 -0.09
CA ALA A 17 -7.77 -0.81 1.08
C ALA A 17 -7.83 -1.91 2.13
N CYS A 18 -6.73 -2.15 2.82
CA CYS A 18 -6.70 -3.08 3.95
C CYS A 18 -5.76 -2.58 5.05
N VAL A 19 -6.10 -2.91 6.30
CA VAL A 19 -5.33 -2.51 7.48
C VAL A 19 -4.68 -3.74 8.10
N GLY A 20 -3.45 -3.59 8.58
CA GLY A 20 -2.72 -4.69 9.17
C GLY A 20 -1.42 -4.25 9.85
N HIS A 21 -0.68 -5.23 10.37
CA HIS A 21 0.66 -5.02 10.92
C HIS A 21 1.66 -5.58 9.90
N PHE A 22 1.85 -4.88 8.79
CA PHE A 22 2.64 -5.34 7.66
C PHE A 22 4.13 -5.22 7.93
N ARG A 23 4.52 -4.26 8.79
CA ARG A 23 5.93 -4.06 9.21
C ARG A 23 6.32 -4.94 10.41
N GLY A 24 5.38 -5.73 10.94
CA GLY A 24 5.61 -6.58 12.12
C GLY A 24 5.78 -5.79 13.43
N ARG A 25 5.39 -4.52 13.45
CA ARG A 25 5.38 -3.67 14.64
C ARG A 25 4.00 -3.69 15.29
N ARG A 26 3.86 -3.02 16.44
CA ARG A 26 2.56 -2.75 17.08
C ARG A 26 1.77 -1.62 16.41
N THR A 27 2.39 -0.91 15.49
CA THR A 27 1.75 0.11 14.66
C THR A 27 0.89 -0.56 13.60
N GLN A 28 -0.28 0.02 13.33
CA GLN A 28 -1.09 -0.37 12.19
C GLN A 28 -0.66 0.41 10.97
N GLU A 29 -0.57 -0.30 9.86
CA GLU A 29 -0.32 0.26 8.55
C GLU A 29 -1.52 -0.01 7.63
N LEU A 30 -1.64 0.82 6.61
CA LEU A 30 -2.69 0.77 5.60
C LEU A 30 -2.04 0.41 4.26
N VAL A 31 -2.54 -0.63 3.61
CA VAL A 31 -2.16 -0.93 2.22
C VAL A 31 -3.29 -0.46 1.31
N LEU A 32 -2.93 0.34 0.31
CA LEU A 32 -3.85 0.89 -0.69
C LEU A 32 -3.53 0.29 -2.05
N ALA A 33 -4.56 -0.10 -2.79
CA ALA A 33 -4.48 -0.46 -4.20
C ALA A 33 -5.11 0.65 -5.05
N ARG A 34 -4.32 1.21 -5.96
CA ARG A 34 -4.71 2.26 -6.89
C ARG A 34 -4.46 1.82 -8.32
N ASN A 35 -5.46 1.20 -8.94
CA ASN A 35 -5.38 0.65 -10.29
C ASN A 35 -4.23 -0.38 -10.47
N ASP A 36 -3.05 0.10 -10.84
CA ASP A 36 -1.83 -0.66 -11.10
C ASP A 36 -0.73 -0.47 -10.05
N ARG A 37 -1.03 0.21 -8.94
CA ARG A 37 -0.06 0.52 -7.88
C ARG A 37 -0.51 0.00 -6.52
N ILE A 38 0.43 -0.56 -5.78
CA ILE A 38 0.25 -0.93 -4.36
C ILE A 38 1.09 0.02 -3.53
N GLU A 39 0.47 0.60 -2.50
CA GLU A 39 1.12 1.54 -1.60
C GLU A 39 0.96 1.08 -0.15
N LEU A 40 1.99 1.28 0.66
CA LEU A 40 1.98 1.07 2.10
C LEU A 40 2.05 2.43 2.79
N TRP A 41 1.12 2.68 3.70
CA TRP A 41 0.95 3.93 4.44
C TRP A 41 0.94 3.67 5.94
N GLU A 42 1.38 4.64 6.72
CA GLU A 42 1.31 4.65 8.18
C GLU A 42 0.59 5.91 8.66
N ILE A 43 -0.19 5.77 9.74
CA ILE A 43 -0.81 6.90 10.41
C ILE A 43 0.12 7.33 11.52
N GLU A 44 0.66 8.55 11.42
CA GLU A 44 1.47 9.13 12.48
C GLU A 44 0.58 9.44 13.68
N THR A 45 0.77 8.73 14.79
CA THR A 45 -0.11 8.81 15.97
C THR A 45 -0.10 10.19 16.64
N THR A 46 0.98 10.94 16.49
CA THR A 46 1.15 12.26 17.12
C THR A 46 0.40 13.36 16.35
N THR A 47 0.42 13.31 15.01
CA THR A 47 -0.13 14.37 14.15
C THR A 47 -1.44 13.98 13.49
N GLY A 48 -1.77 12.70 13.45
CA GLY A 48 -2.90 12.14 12.71
C GLY A 48 -2.69 12.13 11.19
N LYS A 49 -1.49 12.45 10.69
CA LYS A 49 -1.21 12.48 9.25
C LYS A 49 -0.94 11.09 8.69
N LEU A 50 -1.36 10.89 7.45
CA LEU A 50 -1.00 9.73 6.65
C LEU A 50 0.35 9.98 5.96
N VAL A 51 1.27 9.04 6.13
CA VAL A 51 2.59 9.07 5.52
C VAL A 51 2.77 7.84 4.65
N GLU A 52 3.12 8.06 3.39
CA GLU A 52 3.47 6.99 2.46
C GLU A 52 4.85 6.41 2.84
N ILE A 53 4.91 5.10 3.04
CA ILE A 53 6.14 4.37 3.37
C ILE A 53 6.75 3.76 2.12
N HIS A 54 5.92 3.23 1.22
CA HIS A 54 6.36 2.55 0.02
C HIS A 54 5.27 2.58 -1.06
N SER A 55 5.67 2.62 -2.32
CA SER A 55 4.79 2.68 -3.48
C SER A 55 5.43 1.94 -4.65
N GLU A 56 4.73 0.96 -5.19
CA GLU A 56 5.22 0.07 -6.24
C GLU A 56 4.17 -0.14 -7.33
N ASN A 57 4.57 0.04 -8.59
CA ASN A 57 3.72 -0.26 -9.73
C ASN A 57 3.85 -1.76 -10.07
N VAL A 58 2.72 -2.48 -10.02
CA VAL A 58 2.65 -3.92 -10.25
C VAL A 58 2.49 -4.30 -11.74
N MET A 59 2.45 -3.31 -12.64
CA MET A 59 2.35 -3.46 -14.09
C MET A 59 1.13 -4.29 -14.53
N GLY A 60 0.02 -4.17 -13.80
CA GLY A 60 -1.20 -4.92 -14.03
C GLY A 60 -2.36 -4.41 -13.19
N LYS A 61 -3.58 -4.87 -13.48
CA LYS A 61 -4.79 -4.41 -12.78
C LYS A 61 -5.02 -5.19 -11.48
N ILE A 62 -5.06 -4.48 -10.35
CA ILE A 62 -5.43 -5.05 -9.06
C ILE A 62 -6.95 -5.20 -8.99
N ARG A 63 -7.44 -6.44 -8.86
CA ARG A 63 -8.90 -6.74 -8.82
C ARG A 63 -9.42 -7.11 -7.43
N SER A 64 -8.52 -7.42 -6.51
CA SER A 64 -8.85 -7.81 -5.15
C SER A 64 -7.61 -7.67 -4.27
N LEU A 65 -7.81 -7.27 -3.02
CA LEU A 65 -6.76 -7.17 -2.02
C LEU A 65 -7.26 -7.81 -0.71
N ILE A 66 -6.50 -8.76 -0.18
CA ILE A 66 -6.82 -9.45 1.08
C ILE A 66 -5.57 -9.59 1.94
N THR A 67 -5.75 -9.53 3.25
CA THR A 67 -4.68 -9.71 4.22
C THR A 67 -4.94 -10.95 5.05
N PHE A 68 -3.88 -11.58 5.52
CA PHE A 68 -3.99 -12.70 6.44
C PHE A 68 -2.84 -12.66 7.44
N ARG A 69 -3.05 -13.35 8.56
CA ARG A 69 -2.02 -13.59 9.58
C ARG A 69 -1.99 -15.08 9.87
N LEU A 70 -0.79 -15.64 9.99
CA LEU A 70 -0.61 -17.04 10.39
C LEU A 70 -0.90 -17.20 11.89
N THR A 71 -1.44 -18.35 12.28
CA THR A 71 -1.66 -18.69 13.70
C THR A 71 -0.35 -18.62 14.47
N GLY A 72 -0.33 -17.88 15.59
CA GLY A 72 0.88 -17.64 16.38
C GLY A 72 1.87 -16.64 15.77
N GLY A 73 1.54 -16.01 14.63
CA GLY A 73 2.37 -15.01 13.96
C GLY A 73 2.40 -13.67 14.71
N SER A 74 3.06 -13.62 15.87
CA SER A 74 3.52 -12.39 16.49
C SER A 74 4.98 -12.20 16.07
N LYS A 75 5.25 -11.29 15.13
CA LYS A 75 6.61 -10.76 15.00
C LYS A 75 6.86 -9.93 16.28
N VAL A 76 7.90 -10.33 17.02
CA VAL A 76 8.40 -9.62 18.21
C VAL A 76 8.99 -8.28 17.78
#